data_AF-A0A4R2NMB5-F1
#
_entry.id   AF-A0A4R2NMB5-F1
#
_cell.length_a   1.000
_cell.length_b   1.000
_cell.length_c   1.000
_cell.angle_alpha   90.00
_cell.angle_beta   90.00
_cell.angle_gamma   90.00
#
_symmetry.space_group_name_H-M   'P 1'
#
loop_
_entity.id
_entity.type
_entity.pdbx_description
1 polymer ?
#
loop_
_entity_poly.entity_id
_entity_poly.type
_entity_poly.pdbx_seq_one_letter_code
_entity_poly.pdbx_strand_id
1 'polypeptide(L)'
;MAASGSLAHVPYVQRPLSESWVYAKDARLLVERATTRVREQRILLRNRTSLRGDNFIFLRTVDLPRYGVAPRLAQDDLIAHAGGRPPPFDRVDAKLVNSLNDSIGAVTWAEWTDGAGTFCVLAVRRLDDTARVLTYGADVMDVLMRNCSGGSFDAALAPIMDAAIAFPPASGARGAGPRNLSPLAAPMP
;
A
#
# COMPACT_ATOMS: atom_id res chain seq x y z
N MET A 1 3.50 -25.16 -19.87
CA MET A 1 3.96 -23.76 -20.03
C MET A 1 2.75 -22.89 -20.32
N ALA A 2 2.27 -22.12 -19.34
CA ALA A 2 1.19 -21.16 -19.55
C ALA A 2 1.80 -19.76 -19.47
N ALA A 3 1.61 -18.96 -20.52
CA ALA A 3 2.15 -17.63 -20.66
C ALA A 3 1.79 -16.77 -19.43
N SER A 4 2.82 -16.28 -18.74
CA SER A 4 2.70 -15.28 -17.69
C SER A 4 2.03 -14.05 -18.30
N GLY A 5 0.86 -13.67 -17.79
CA GLY A 5 0.18 -12.43 -18.17
C GLY A 5 1.06 -11.25 -17.80
N SER A 6 1.91 -10.82 -18.73
CA SER A 6 2.92 -9.81 -18.48
C SER A 6 2.30 -8.42 -18.55
N LEU A 7 2.52 -7.61 -17.51
CA LEU A 7 2.16 -6.20 -17.48
C LEU A 7 3.17 -5.30 -18.22
N ALA A 8 4.22 -5.88 -18.84
CA ALA A 8 5.35 -5.13 -19.41
C ALA A 8 4.95 -4.06 -20.44
N HIS A 9 3.85 -4.25 -21.17
CA HIS A 9 3.37 -3.32 -22.20
C HIS A 9 2.04 -2.63 -21.86
N VAL A 10 1.49 -2.87 -20.66
CA VAL A 10 0.23 -2.24 -20.27
C VAL A 10 0.55 -0.88 -19.63
N PRO A 11 0.09 0.24 -20.22
CA PRO A 11 0.32 1.55 -19.65
C PRO A 11 -0.47 1.72 -18.36
N TYR A 12 0.08 2.53 -17.46
CA TYR A 12 -0.67 3.03 -16.32
C TYR A 12 -1.76 4.00 -16.78
N VAL A 13 -2.97 3.82 -16.26
CA VAL A 13 -4.09 4.73 -16.46
C VAL A 13 -4.46 5.37 -15.14
N GLN A 14 -4.74 6.68 -15.17
CA GLN A 14 -5.21 7.38 -13.98
C GLN A 14 -6.61 6.89 -13.60
N ARG A 15 -6.84 6.65 -12.31
CA ARG A 15 -8.12 6.27 -11.73
C ARG A 15 -8.57 7.26 -10.66
N PRO A 16 -9.87 7.39 -10.37
CA PRO A 16 -10.35 8.13 -9.21
C PRO A 16 -9.79 7.55 -7.91
N LEU A 17 -9.40 8.40 -6.96
CA LEU A 17 -8.89 7.95 -5.65
C LEU A 17 -9.89 7.07 -4.88
N SER A 18 -11.19 7.22 -5.14
CA SER A 18 -12.25 6.38 -4.57
C SER A 18 -12.19 4.92 -5.01
N GLU A 19 -11.41 4.60 -6.05
CA GLU A 19 -11.18 3.23 -6.53
C GLU A 19 -9.88 2.62 -5.99
N SER A 20 -9.17 3.33 -5.12
CA SER A 20 -7.99 2.81 -4.43
C SER A 20 -8.37 1.60 -3.59
N TRP A 21 -7.58 0.53 -3.65
CA TRP A 21 -7.85 -0.65 -2.82
C TRP A 21 -7.59 -0.36 -1.35
N VAL A 22 -6.54 0.39 -1.03
CA VAL A 22 -6.22 0.80 0.34
C VAL A 22 -6.56 2.28 0.55
N TYR A 23 -6.92 2.64 1.77
CA TYR A 23 -6.96 4.03 2.18
C TYR A 23 -5.56 4.58 2.36
N ALA A 24 -5.36 5.82 1.93
CA ALA A 24 -4.16 6.58 2.21
C ALA A 24 -4.53 8.05 2.38
N LYS A 25 -4.46 8.54 3.63
CA LYS A 25 -4.90 9.89 4.03
C LYS A 25 -4.33 11.02 3.18
N ASP A 26 -3.14 10.83 2.62
CA ASP A 26 -2.41 11.83 1.82
C ASP A 26 -2.26 11.47 0.34
N ALA A 27 -3.11 10.57 -0.17
CA ALA A 27 -3.16 10.22 -1.58
C ALA A 27 -3.44 11.44 -2.47
N ARG A 28 -2.72 11.53 -3.59
CA ARG A 28 -2.82 12.62 -4.57
C ARG A 28 -3.19 12.12 -5.95
N LEU A 29 -2.65 10.98 -6.34
CA LEU A 29 -2.89 10.36 -7.63
C LEU A 29 -2.96 8.85 -7.44
N LEU A 30 -3.93 8.23 -8.11
CA LEU A 30 -3.98 6.79 -8.27
C LEU A 30 -3.79 6.49 -9.76
N VAL A 31 -2.83 5.61 -10.05
CA VAL A 31 -2.70 5.00 -11.37
C VAL A 31 -2.82 3.49 -11.23
N GLU A 32 -3.47 2.86 -12.20
CA GLU A 32 -3.66 1.41 -12.25
C GLU A 32 -3.15 0.88 -13.59
N ARG A 33 -2.59 -0.32 -13.59
CA ARG A 33 -2.46 -1.14 -14.79
C ARG A 33 -2.95 -2.55 -14.51
N ALA A 34 -3.59 -3.16 -15.50
CA ALA A 34 -4.26 -4.44 -15.33
C ALA A 34 -4.15 -5.31 -16.58
N THR A 35 -3.97 -6.60 -16.35
CA THR A 35 -4.30 -7.67 -17.31
C THR A 35 -5.49 -8.46 -16.76
N THR A 36 -5.89 -9.52 -17.46
CA THR A 36 -6.90 -10.46 -16.97
C THR A 36 -6.48 -11.22 -15.69
N ARG A 37 -5.19 -11.25 -15.33
CA ARG A 37 -4.67 -12.04 -14.19
C ARG A 37 -3.90 -11.24 -13.15
N VAL A 38 -3.36 -10.10 -13.52
CA VAL A 38 -2.53 -9.30 -12.61
C VAL A 38 -3.00 -7.87 -12.68
N ARG A 39 -3.24 -7.27 -11.52
CA ARG A 39 -3.51 -5.84 -11.38
C ARG A 39 -2.49 -5.23 -10.45
N GLU A 40 -2.12 -4.00 -10.78
CA GLU A 40 -1.22 -3.19 -9.99
C GLU A 40 -1.81 -1.79 -9.83
N GLN A 41 -1.79 -1.27 -8.60
CA GLN A 41 -2.13 0.11 -8.30
C GLN A 41 -0.92 0.81 -7.72
N ARG A 42 -0.71 2.07 -8.12
CA ARG A 42 0.27 2.96 -7.52
C ARG A 42 -0.44 4.22 -7.05
N ILE A 43 -0.40 4.43 -5.74
CA ILE A 43 -0.95 5.59 -5.05
C ILE A 43 0.21 6.52 -4.74
N LEU A 44 0.25 7.68 -5.38
CA LEU A 44 1.22 8.73 -5.03
C LEU A 44 0.73 9.46 -3.79
N LEU A 45 1.61 9.55 -2.80
CA LEU A 45 1.40 10.26 -1.55
C LEU A 45 2.05 11.64 -1.63
N ARG A 46 1.57 12.58 -0.82
CA ARG A 46 2.26 13.87 -0.66
C ARG A 46 3.70 13.65 -0.16
N ASN A 47 4.68 14.17 -0.89
CA ASN A 47 6.07 14.30 -0.44
C ASN A 47 6.31 15.75 0.00
N ARG A 48 6.56 15.97 1.30
CA ARG A 48 6.87 17.30 1.86
C ARG A 48 8.37 17.51 2.09
N THR A 49 9.19 16.59 1.60
CA THR A 49 10.65 16.63 1.72
C THR A 49 11.25 17.15 0.41
N SER A 50 12.50 17.62 0.46
CA SER A 50 13.28 17.97 -0.72
C SER A 50 13.95 16.77 -1.39
N LEU A 51 13.75 15.55 -0.86
CA LEU A 51 14.37 14.35 -1.40
C LEU A 51 13.76 13.94 -2.73
N ARG A 52 14.64 13.53 -3.65
CA ARG A 52 14.27 12.96 -4.95
C ARG A 52 13.37 11.74 -4.76
N GLY A 53 12.39 11.62 -5.67
CA GLY A 53 11.50 10.48 -5.74
C GLY A 53 10.16 10.75 -5.05
N ASP A 54 9.13 10.04 -5.50
CA ASP A 54 7.79 10.17 -4.96
C ASP A 54 7.64 9.37 -3.67
N ASN A 55 6.80 9.85 -2.76
CA ASN A 55 6.20 8.97 -1.77
C ASN A 55 5.09 8.18 -2.46
N PHE A 56 5.05 6.86 -2.27
CA PHE A 56 4.04 6.03 -2.91
C PHE A 56 3.73 4.77 -2.11
N ILE A 57 2.54 4.25 -2.36
CA ILE A 57 2.15 2.87 -2.06
C ILE A 57 1.92 2.17 -3.40
N PHE A 58 2.60 1.05 -3.61
CA PHE A 58 2.46 0.16 -4.74
C PHE A 58 1.80 -1.12 -4.26
N LEU A 59 0.74 -1.52 -4.94
CA LEU A 59 -0.10 -2.65 -4.63
C LEU A 59 -0.10 -3.59 -5.82
N ARG A 60 0.04 -4.89 -5.56
CA ARG A 60 -0.03 -5.91 -6.59
C ARG A 60 -0.90 -7.06 -6.12
N THR A 61 -1.89 -7.42 -6.93
CA THR A 61 -2.68 -8.64 -6.70
C THR A 61 -1.86 -9.87 -7.03
N VAL A 62 -1.95 -10.90 -6.19
CA VAL A 62 -1.35 -12.21 -6.43
C VAL A 62 -2.44 -13.26 -6.34
N ASP A 63 -2.65 -13.98 -7.43
CA ASP A 63 -3.58 -15.12 -7.49
C ASP A 63 -2.96 -16.32 -6.78
N LEU A 64 -3.70 -17.00 -5.91
CA LEU A 64 -3.22 -18.24 -5.32
C LEU A 64 -3.43 -19.43 -6.26
N PRO A 65 -2.53 -20.44 -6.24
CA PRO A 65 -2.81 -21.70 -6.88
C PRO A 65 -4.10 -22.31 -6.30
N ARG A 66 -5.01 -22.79 -7.16
CA ARG A 66 -6.29 -23.43 -6.75
C ARG A 66 -6.12 -24.55 -5.70
N TYR A 67 -4.94 -25.16 -5.65
CA TYR A 67 -4.56 -26.16 -4.66
C TYR A 67 -3.09 -25.92 -4.27
N GLY A 68 -2.85 -25.15 -3.22
CA GLY A 68 -1.49 -24.86 -2.77
C GLY A 68 -1.42 -23.90 -1.58
N VAL A 69 -0.26 -23.88 -0.92
CA VAL A 69 0.08 -22.88 0.09
C VAL A 69 0.38 -21.56 -0.63
N ALA A 70 -0.06 -20.44 -0.06
CA ALA A 70 0.29 -19.13 -0.57
C ALA A 70 1.82 -18.99 -0.71
N PRO A 71 2.35 -18.62 -1.89
CA PRO A 71 3.79 -18.43 -2.05
C PRO A 71 4.25 -17.36 -1.07
N ARG A 72 5.47 -17.41 -0.54
CA ARG A 72 5.95 -16.32 0.33
C ARG A 72 6.01 -14.99 -0.44
N LEU A 73 5.97 -13.87 0.29
CA LEU A 73 6.24 -12.55 -0.28
C LEU A 73 7.63 -12.53 -0.92
N ALA A 74 7.69 -12.43 -2.25
CA ALA A 74 8.92 -12.29 -3.00
C ALA A 74 9.29 -10.80 -3.07
N GLN A 75 10.03 -10.33 -2.06
CA GLN A 75 10.32 -8.90 -1.87
C GLN A 75 11.06 -8.28 -3.07
N ASP A 76 12.09 -8.96 -3.58
CA ASP A 76 12.87 -8.47 -4.72
C ASP A 76 12.04 -8.41 -6.01
N ASP A 77 11.17 -9.38 -6.24
CA ASP A 77 10.23 -9.36 -7.36
C ASP A 77 9.24 -8.20 -7.24
N LEU A 78 8.70 -7.95 -6.04
CA LEU A 78 7.80 -6.83 -5.81
C LEU A 78 8.48 -5.48 -6.09
N ILE A 79 9.71 -5.31 -5.62
CA ILE A 79 10.52 -4.12 -5.87
C ILE A 79 10.80 -3.96 -7.38
N ALA A 80 11.16 -5.03 -8.08
CA ALA A 80 11.39 -5.00 -9.52
C ALA A 80 10.12 -4.55 -10.28
N HIS A 81 8.96 -5.05 -9.90
CA HIS A 81 7.67 -4.66 -10.48
C HIS A 81 7.31 -3.18 -10.25
N ALA A 82 7.71 -2.62 -9.11
CA ALA A 82 7.54 -1.20 -8.80
C ALA A 82 8.49 -0.26 -9.58
N GLY A 83 9.39 -0.80 -10.39
CA GLY A 83 10.40 -0.06 -11.15
C GLY A 83 11.79 -0.05 -10.49
N GLY A 84 12.05 -0.98 -9.58
CA GLY A 84 13.30 -1.09 -8.84
C GLY A 84 13.28 -0.34 -7.50
N ARG A 85 14.43 -0.30 -6.82
CA ARG A 85 14.56 0.40 -5.53
C ARG A 85 14.48 1.91 -5.76
N PRO A 86 13.53 2.61 -5.10
CA PRO A 86 13.42 4.06 -5.24
C PRO A 86 14.51 4.77 -4.42
N PRO A 87 14.94 5.97 -4.82
CA PRO A 87 15.83 6.79 -4.00
C PRO A 87 15.22 7.10 -2.61
N PRO A 88 16.03 7.12 -1.54
CA PRO A 88 17.49 6.93 -1.50
C PRO A 88 17.96 5.46 -1.36
N PHE A 89 17.04 4.50 -1.45
CA PHE A 89 17.32 3.06 -1.28
C PHE A 89 17.94 2.41 -2.54
N ASP A 90 18.15 3.18 -3.60
CA ASP A 90 18.84 2.78 -4.84
C ASP A 90 20.36 2.69 -4.66
N ARG A 91 20.92 3.47 -3.73
CA ARG A 91 22.38 3.61 -3.52
C ARG A 91 22.91 2.85 -2.31
N VAL A 92 22.01 2.46 -1.42
CA VAL A 92 22.34 1.71 -0.23
C VAL A 92 21.97 0.25 -0.49
N ASP A 93 22.78 -0.69 0.00
CA ASP A 93 22.36 -2.08 0.18
C ASP A 93 21.29 -2.14 1.28
N ALA A 94 20.16 -1.48 1.02
CA ALA A 94 19.03 -1.36 1.91
C ALA A 94 18.35 -2.71 2.00
N LYS A 95 18.88 -3.55 2.90
CA LYS A 95 18.22 -4.78 3.30
C LYS A 95 17.05 -4.40 4.19
N LEU A 96 15.91 -5.04 3.94
CA LEU A 96 14.73 -4.96 4.79
C LEU A 96 15.04 -5.73 6.08
N VAL A 97 15.63 -5.04 7.06
CA VAL A 97 16.16 -5.65 8.30
C VAL A 97 15.23 -5.49 9.50
N ASN A 98 14.33 -4.50 9.45
CA ASN A 98 13.39 -4.26 10.52
C ASN A 98 12.09 -5.01 10.25
N SER A 99 11.43 -5.52 11.29
CA SER A 99 10.17 -6.24 11.20
C SER A 99 9.29 -5.98 12.42
N LEU A 100 7.99 -5.88 12.18
CA LEU A 100 6.96 -5.72 13.20
C LEU A 100 5.71 -6.48 12.75
N ASN A 101 4.96 -7.04 13.71
CA ASN A 101 3.64 -7.60 13.46
C ASN A 101 2.58 -6.67 14.04
N ASP A 102 1.56 -6.34 13.25
CA ASP A 102 0.36 -5.62 13.69
C ASP A 102 -0.90 -6.48 13.47
N SER A 103 -2.09 -5.90 13.56
CA SER A 103 -3.34 -6.68 13.47
C SER A 103 -3.63 -7.26 12.08
N ILE A 104 -2.89 -6.88 11.04
CA ILE A 104 -3.07 -7.36 9.66
C ILE A 104 -1.78 -8.00 9.10
N GLY A 105 -0.89 -8.45 9.99
CA GLY A 105 0.26 -9.28 9.66
C GLY A 105 1.62 -8.59 9.81
N ALA A 106 2.64 -9.16 9.17
CA ALA A 106 4.02 -8.68 9.26
C ALA A 106 4.27 -7.52 8.29
N VAL A 107 4.94 -6.47 8.78
CA VAL A 107 5.58 -5.44 7.97
C VAL A 107 7.09 -5.55 8.14
N THR A 108 7.83 -5.52 7.03
CA THR A 108 9.29 -5.46 7.02
C THR A 108 9.75 -4.21 6.31
N TRP A 109 10.77 -3.52 6.84
CA TRP A 109 11.23 -2.27 6.25
C TRP A 109 12.72 -2.05 6.38
N ALA A 110 13.21 -1.14 5.54
CA ALA A 110 14.53 -0.53 5.61
C ALA A 110 14.35 0.95 5.96
N GLU A 111 15.34 1.50 6.66
CA GLU A 111 15.37 2.88 7.12
C GLU A 111 16.49 3.65 6.43
N TRP A 112 16.24 4.94 6.20
CA TRP A 112 17.25 5.88 5.77
C TRP A 112 16.98 7.26 6.35
N THR A 113 18.03 7.98 6.73
CA THR A 113 17.93 9.38 7.14
C THR A 113 19.06 10.21 6.53
N ASP A 114 18.78 11.47 6.28
CA ASP A 114 19.79 12.48 5.89
C ASP A 114 20.56 13.03 7.10
N GLY A 115 20.20 12.65 8.33
CA GLY A 115 20.75 13.23 9.55
C GLY A 115 20.31 14.68 9.83
N ALA A 116 19.44 15.24 9.00
CA ALA A 116 18.93 16.61 9.06
C ALA A 116 17.42 16.67 9.34
N GLY A 117 16.85 15.56 9.80
CA GLY A 117 15.44 15.47 10.21
C GLY A 117 14.52 14.87 9.15
N THR A 118 15.04 14.39 8.02
CA THR A 118 14.27 13.59 7.06
C THR A 118 14.44 12.11 7.34
N PHE A 119 13.32 11.41 7.44
CA PHE A 119 13.24 9.98 7.72
C PHE A 119 12.50 9.30 6.59
N CYS A 120 13.13 8.31 5.99
CA CYS A 120 12.60 7.54 4.87
C CYS A 120 12.49 6.09 5.26
N VAL A 121 11.40 5.46 4.84
CA VAL A 121 11.22 4.01 4.92
C VAL A 121 10.94 3.43 3.55
N LEU A 122 11.51 2.26 3.29
CA LEU A 122 11.09 1.34 2.23
C LEU A 122 10.50 0.13 2.92
N ALA A 123 9.19 -0.03 2.86
CA ALA A 123 8.47 -1.04 3.61
C ALA A 123 7.72 -1.97 2.67
N VAL A 124 7.66 -3.25 3.03
CA VAL A 124 6.86 -4.25 2.34
C VAL A 124 6.02 -5.04 3.33
N ARG A 125 4.82 -5.40 2.90
CA ARG A 125 3.96 -6.35 3.61
C ARG A 125 3.06 -7.08 2.64
N ARG A 126 2.48 -8.15 3.13
CA ARG A 126 1.38 -8.84 2.46
C ARG A 126 0.10 -8.63 3.23
N LEU A 127 -0.98 -8.37 2.50
CA LEU A 127 -2.34 -8.37 2.99
C LEU A 127 -3.03 -9.64 2.48
N ASP A 128 -3.79 -10.28 3.35
CA ASP A 128 -4.63 -11.45 3.04
C ASP A 128 -6.10 -11.14 3.37
N ASP A 129 -6.93 -12.18 3.44
CA ASP A 129 -8.36 -12.09 3.71
C ASP A 129 -8.68 -11.43 5.07
N THR A 130 -7.74 -11.47 6.01
CA THR A 130 -7.89 -10.81 7.32
C THR A 130 -7.89 -9.28 7.21
N ALA A 131 -7.26 -8.73 6.17
CA ALA A 131 -7.11 -7.29 5.99
C ALA A 131 -8.36 -6.61 5.38
N ARG A 132 -9.45 -7.34 5.06
CA ARG A 132 -10.74 -6.82 4.50
C ARG A 132 -10.65 -5.92 3.25
N VAL A 133 -9.47 -5.84 2.63
CA VAL A 133 -9.16 -4.91 1.51
C VAL A 133 -9.16 -5.63 0.15
N LEU A 134 -9.23 -6.96 0.14
CA LEU A 134 -9.19 -7.73 -1.09
C LEU A 134 -10.42 -7.45 -1.96
N THR A 135 -10.17 -6.76 -3.07
CA THR A 135 -11.14 -6.47 -4.13
C THR A 135 -10.76 -7.29 -5.37
N TYR A 136 -11.73 -7.53 -6.27
CA TYR A 136 -11.51 -8.20 -7.56
C TYR A 136 -11.12 -9.69 -7.51
N GLY A 137 -11.42 -10.41 -6.43
CA GLY A 137 -11.20 -11.86 -6.35
C GLY A 137 -9.73 -12.26 -6.23
N ALA A 138 -8.86 -11.31 -5.90
CA ALA A 138 -7.49 -11.59 -5.48
C ALA A 138 -7.49 -12.19 -4.07
N ASP A 139 -6.69 -13.23 -3.88
CA ASP A 139 -6.58 -13.94 -2.60
C ASP A 139 -5.59 -13.26 -1.65
N VAL A 140 -4.57 -12.61 -2.21
CA VAL A 140 -3.53 -11.88 -1.46
C VAL A 140 -3.10 -10.64 -2.24
N MET A 141 -2.64 -9.63 -1.51
CA MET A 141 -2.12 -8.39 -2.06
C MET A 141 -0.77 -8.06 -1.47
N ASP A 142 0.23 -7.94 -2.33
CA ASP A 142 1.56 -7.50 -1.95
C ASP A 142 1.64 -5.98 -1.99
N VAL A 143 2.19 -5.39 -0.93
CA VAL A 143 2.29 -3.95 -0.73
C VAL A 143 3.75 -3.57 -0.59
N LEU A 144 4.17 -2.58 -1.37
CA LEU A 144 5.44 -1.88 -1.24
C LEU A 144 5.15 -0.40 -1.00
N MET A 145 5.77 0.20 0.01
CA MET A 145 5.69 1.62 0.27
C MET A 145 7.08 2.22 0.30
N ARG A 146 7.23 3.37 -0.36
CA ARG A 146 8.30 4.32 -0.04
C ARG A 146 7.64 5.56 0.54
N ASN A 147 8.04 5.94 1.75
CA ASN A 147 7.58 7.19 2.33
C ASN A 147 8.72 7.90 3.05
N CYS A 148 8.90 9.18 2.72
CA CYS A 148 9.80 10.08 3.40
C CYS A 148 9.00 11.20 4.05
N SER A 149 9.29 11.47 5.31
CA SER A 149 8.67 12.52 6.10
C SER A 149 9.71 13.22 6.97
N GLY A 150 9.45 14.49 7.29
CA GLY A 150 10.10 15.10 8.44
C GLY A 150 9.59 14.48 9.74
N GLY A 151 10.45 14.32 10.74
CA GLY A 151 10.04 13.90 12.09
C GLY A 151 10.67 12.59 12.56
N SER A 152 10.03 11.45 12.31
CA SER A 152 10.48 10.13 12.81
C SER A 152 10.23 9.01 11.80
N PHE A 153 10.88 7.85 12.02
CA PHE A 153 10.60 6.63 11.25
C PHE A 153 9.16 6.14 11.45
N ASP A 154 8.58 6.29 12.65
CA ASP A 154 7.17 5.94 12.91
C ASP A 154 6.21 6.75 12.05
N ALA A 155 6.47 8.06 11.91
CA ALA A 155 5.68 8.93 11.03
C ALA A 155 5.82 8.53 9.56
N ALA A 156 7.02 8.09 9.15
CA ALA A 156 7.28 7.60 7.81
C ALA A 156 6.58 6.24 7.57
N LEU A 157 6.52 5.37 8.57
CA LEU A 157 5.92 4.04 8.48
C LEU A 157 4.39 4.06 8.59
N ALA A 158 3.81 5.05 9.26
CA ALA A 158 2.38 5.15 9.52
C ALA A 158 1.44 4.79 8.34
N PRO A 159 1.70 5.17 7.06
CA PRO A 159 0.77 4.87 5.98
C PRO A 159 0.67 3.39 5.58
N ILE A 160 1.64 2.54 5.93
CA ILE A 160 1.58 1.09 5.65
C ILE A 160 1.09 0.27 6.85
N MET A 161 0.89 0.91 8.00
CA MET A 161 0.39 0.27 9.22
C MET A 161 -1.11 -0.01 9.15
N ASP A 162 -1.56 -0.98 9.94
CA ASP A 162 -2.96 -1.41 10.04
C ASP A 162 -4.00 -0.28 10.06
N ALA A 163 -3.82 0.72 10.90
CA ALA A 163 -4.74 1.84 11.07
C ALA A 163 -4.93 2.68 9.80
N ALA A 164 -3.97 2.64 8.88
CA ALA A 164 -4.02 3.40 7.63
C ALA A 164 -4.46 2.53 6.44
N ILE A 165 -3.96 1.30 6.33
CA ILE A 165 -4.06 0.52 5.09
C ILE A 165 -5.23 -0.47 5.06
N ALA A 166 -5.80 -0.83 6.23
CA ALA A 166 -6.77 -1.93 6.38
C ALA A 166 -8.19 -1.67 5.84
N PHE A 167 -8.47 -0.49 5.28
CA PHE A 167 -9.80 -0.19 4.73
C PHE A 167 -9.69 0.54 3.41
N PRO A 168 -10.47 0.21 2.38
CA PRO A 168 -10.60 1.08 1.21
C PRO A 168 -11.19 2.43 1.62
N PRO A 169 -10.90 3.53 0.90
CA PRO A 169 -11.55 4.80 1.14
C PRO A 169 -13.07 4.62 1.03
N ALA A 170 -13.80 4.88 2.13
CA ALA A 170 -15.25 4.87 2.10
C ALA A 170 -15.72 5.83 0.99
N SER A 171 -16.56 5.34 0.08
CA SER A 171 -17.24 6.12 -0.95
C SER A 171 -18.21 7.11 -0.29
N GLY A 172 -17.68 8.21 0.26
CA GLY A 172 -18.51 9.24 0.89
C GLY A 172 -17.93 9.96 2.10
N ALA A 173 -16.62 10.19 2.22
CA ALA A 173 -16.09 11.07 3.25
C ALA A 173 -16.41 12.55 2.97
N ARG A 174 -17.70 12.92 3.04
CA ARG A 174 -18.17 14.27 3.37
C ARG A 174 -18.56 14.27 4.85
N GLY A 175 -17.77 14.95 5.66
CA GLY A 175 -18.21 15.47 6.95
C GLY A 175 -18.11 14.52 8.14
N ALA A 176 -17.64 15.07 9.25
CA ALA A 176 -17.43 14.41 10.52
C ALA A 176 -18.74 13.91 11.18
N GLY A 177 -18.64 12.76 11.87
CA GLY A 177 -19.55 12.38 12.95
C GLY A 177 -20.00 10.91 12.89
N PRO A 178 -19.85 10.11 13.97
CA PRO A 178 -20.54 8.84 14.08
C PRO A 178 -22.02 9.12 14.33
N ARG A 179 -22.87 8.96 13.30
CA ARG A 179 -24.32 8.96 13.48
C ARG A 179 -24.80 7.55 13.76
N ASN A 180 -24.50 7.06 14.96
CA ASN A 180 -25.29 6.01 15.57
C ASN A 180 -26.62 6.65 16.00
N LEU A 181 -27.57 6.78 15.07
CA LEU A 181 -28.96 7.04 15.40
C LEU A 181 -29.68 5.69 15.37
N SER A 182 -29.82 5.09 16.56
CA SER A 182 -30.74 3.97 16.73
C SER A 182 -32.17 4.47 16.46
N PRO A 183 -33.02 3.74 15.70
CA PRO A 183 -34.35 4.23 15.28
C PRO A 183 -35.40 4.30 16.40
N LEU A 184 -35.03 4.01 17.65
CA LEU A 184 -35.95 3.75 18.76
C LEU A 184 -35.92 4.81 19.88
N ALA A 185 -35.33 5.98 19.65
CA ALA A 185 -35.26 7.06 20.64
C ALA A 185 -36.20 8.24 20.32
N ALA A 186 -37.48 7.97 20.07
CA ALA A 186 -38.53 9.00 20.10
C ALA A 186 -39.32 8.87 21.42
N PRO A 187 -39.51 9.96 22.19
CA PRO A 187 -40.45 9.93 23.32
C PRO A 187 -41.90 9.85 22.80
N MET A 188 -42.71 9.00 23.43
CA MET A 188 -44.15 8.98 23.20
C MET A 188 -44.84 10.19 23.88
N PRO A 189 -45.95 10.70 23.31
CA PRO A 189 -46.65 11.91 23.76
C PRO A 189 -47.25 11.82 25.16
#